data_AF-A0A3T1CE77-F1
#
_entry.id   AF-A0A3T1CE77-F1
#
_cell.length_a   1.000
_cell.length_b   1.000
_cell.length_c   1.000
_cell.angle_alpha   90.00
_cell.angle_beta   90.00
_cell.angle_gamma   90.00
#
_symmetry.space_group_name_H-M   'P 1'
#
loop_
_entity.id
_entity.type
_entity.pdbx_description
1 polymer ?
#
loop_
_entity_poly.entity_id
_entity_poly.type
_entity_poly.pdbx_seq_one_letter_code
_entity_poly.pdbx_strand_id
1 'polypeptide(L)'
;MSTFLTEFRAVHARSLAFAAALPLVAAVPLVAEFVQHVVEMRIGMYASPDAAEATADNAQRLNFGFAKVIALSLPAYFFFRWLHSGGASDFATRIEGRAASLFALVLSLQALLAWLSLFVWTDGPMGIGFFVFGLIFMPLVVRFVVAAPLGTFISPQQSIRTMAPHALFAILFPIAAMLPLMIVHYALGIGAIFVASDALKWAMLGLDSFATAWLALVMIAAQYVIATRPAPIANSDTADCA
;
A
#
# COMPACT_ATOMS: atom_id res chain seq x y z
N MET A 1 4.43 1.96 -26.56
CA MET A 1 4.30 1.21 -25.30
C MET A 1 5.51 1.52 -24.43
N SER A 2 5.30 1.89 -23.17
CA SER A 2 6.37 1.99 -22.16
C SER A 2 7.00 0.61 -21.92
N THR A 3 8.31 0.59 -21.70
CA THR A 3 9.00 -0.63 -21.30
C THR A 3 8.83 -0.86 -19.79
N PHE A 4 8.98 -2.12 -19.37
CA PHE A 4 8.95 -2.49 -17.94
C PHE A 4 9.92 -1.65 -17.11
N LEU A 5 11.16 -1.45 -17.60
CA LEU A 5 12.18 -0.69 -16.88
C LEU A 5 11.82 0.79 -16.74
N THR A 6 11.20 1.39 -17.76
CA THR A 6 10.72 2.77 -17.70
C THR A 6 9.63 2.92 -16.63
N GLU A 7 8.68 1.98 -16.57
CA GLU A 7 7.60 1.99 -15.58
C GLU A 7 8.13 1.75 -14.17
N PHE A 8 9.07 0.80 -14.02
CA PHE A 8 9.74 0.51 -12.75
C PHE A 8 10.48 1.74 -12.21
N ARG A 9 11.22 2.46 -13.06
CA ARG A 9 11.87 3.71 -12.64
C ARG A 9 10.85 4.80 -12.33
N ALA A 10 9.78 4.89 -13.12
CA ALA A 10 8.75 5.89 -12.93
C ALA A 10 8.02 5.74 -11.59
N VAL A 11 7.67 4.53 -11.15
CA VAL A 11 6.97 4.36 -9.85
C VAL A 11 7.84 4.80 -8.67
N HIS A 12 9.15 4.58 -8.72
CA HIS A 12 10.09 5.04 -7.69
C HIS A 12 10.32 6.56 -7.76
N ALA A 13 10.51 7.12 -8.96
CA ALA A 13 10.70 8.56 -9.10
C ALA A 13 9.43 9.35 -8.72
N ARG A 14 8.26 8.87 -9.14
CA ARG A 14 6.97 9.53 -8.88
C ARG A 14 6.54 9.41 -7.42
N SER A 15 6.86 8.32 -6.73
CA SER A 15 6.61 8.21 -5.28
C SER A 15 7.43 9.23 -4.49
N LEU A 16 8.71 9.41 -4.82
CA LEU A 16 9.54 10.44 -4.19
C LEU A 16 9.08 11.86 -4.55
N ALA A 17 8.73 12.10 -5.82
CA ALA A 17 8.21 13.40 -6.25
C ALA A 17 6.89 13.75 -5.53
N PHE A 18 6.01 12.77 -5.33
CA PHE A 18 4.80 12.95 -4.53
C PHE A 18 5.10 13.23 -3.06
N ALA A 19 6.05 12.50 -2.46
CA ALA A 19 6.47 12.75 -1.08
C ALA A 19 7.02 14.17 -0.88
N ALA A 20 7.74 14.71 -1.87
CA ALA A 20 8.19 16.10 -1.86
C ALA A 20 7.04 17.10 -2.04
N ALA A 21 6.04 16.78 -2.89
CA ALA A 21 4.92 17.67 -3.17
C ALA A 21 3.88 17.71 -2.03
N LEU A 22 3.64 16.59 -1.35
CA LEU A 22 2.64 16.44 -0.29
C LEU A 22 3.22 15.69 0.93
N PRO A 23 4.21 16.30 1.62
CA PRO A 23 4.98 15.63 2.67
C PRO A 23 4.13 15.17 3.86
N LEU A 24 3.11 15.94 4.23
CA LEU A 24 2.23 15.57 5.35
C LEU A 24 1.40 14.31 5.04
N VAL A 25 0.96 14.16 3.78
CA VAL A 25 0.23 12.96 3.34
C VAL A 25 1.18 11.76 3.28
N ALA A 26 2.38 11.96 2.73
CA ALA A 26 3.40 10.92 2.63
C ALA A 26 3.94 10.47 4.01
N ALA A 27 3.86 11.31 5.04
CA ALA A 27 4.28 10.99 6.40
C ALA A 27 3.31 10.07 7.16
N VAL A 28 2.07 9.90 6.69
CA VAL A 28 1.05 9.07 7.38
C VAL A 28 1.53 7.62 7.58
N PRO A 29 1.98 6.90 6.54
CA PRO A 29 2.63 5.59 6.69
C PRO A 29 3.80 5.56 7.67
N LEU A 30 4.66 6.57 7.63
CA LEU A 30 5.87 6.66 8.44
C LEU A 30 5.51 6.69 9.93
N VAL A 31 4.59 7.56 10.30
CA VAL A 31 4.16 7.70 11.69
C VAL A 31 3.48 6.42 12.18
N ALA A 32 2.64 5.80 11.34
CA ALA A 32 1.94 4.58 11.72
C ALA A 32 2.89 3.38 11.94
N GLU A 33 3.87 3.18 11.06
CA GLU A 33 4.92 2.16 11.24
C GLU A 33 5.74 2.44 12.49
N PHE A 34 6.18 3.70 12.69
CA PHE A 34 6.98 4.03 13.86
C PHE A 34 6.22 3.78 15.17
N VAL A 35 4.93 4.10 15.21
CA VAL A 35 4.07 3.81 16.36
C VAL A 35 3.94 2.30 16.60
N GLN A 36 3.81 1.49 15.55
CA GLN A 36 3.84 0.03 15.69
C GLN A 36 5.17 -0.43 16.28
N HIS A 37 6.32 0.05 15.78
CA HIS A 37 7.62 -0.29 16.34
C HIS A 37 7.77 0.11 17.81
N VAL A 38 7.20 1.26 18.22
CA VAL A 38 7.18 1.64 19.64
C VAL A 38 6.44 0.60 20.48
N VAL A 39 5.33 0.06 19.98
CA VAL A 39 4.57 -1.00 20.65
C VAL A 39 5.37 -2.30 20.68
N GLU A 40 5.96 -2.70 19.57
CA GLU A 40 6.80 -3.90 19.44
C GLU A 40 8.01 -3.86 20.39
N MET A 41 8.67 -2.70 20.52
CA MET A 41 9.73 -2.47 21.50
C MET A 41 9.23 -2.61 22.94
N ARG A 42 8.06 -2.04 23.26
CA ARG A 42 7.48 -2.08 24.62
C ARG A 42 7.06 -3.47 25.06
N ILE A 43 6.56 -4.30 24.13
CA ILE A 43 6.20 -5.69 24.43
C ILE A 43 7.41 -6.62 24.42
N GLY A 44 8.62 -6.11 24.13
CA GLY A 44 9.86 -6.88 24.16
C GLY A 44 10.16 -7.69 22.90
N MET A 45 9.48 -7.42 21.78
CA MET A 45 9.65 -8.18 20.52
C MET A 45 11.12 -8.20 20.05
N TYR A 46 11.84 -7.09 20.23
CA TYR A 46 13.24 -6.94 19.81
C TYR A 46 14.26 -7.35 20.90
N ALA A 47 13.85 -8.12 21.92
CA ALA A 47 14.76 -8.60 22.96
C ALA A 47 15.61 -9.80 22.49
N SER A 48 15.02 -10.71 21.73
CA SER A 48 15.65 -11.90 21.18
C SER A 48 14.75 -12.54 20.10
N PRO A 49 15.26 -13.50 19.31
CA PRO A 49 14.41 -14.28 18.40
C PRO A 49 13.24 -14.98 19.12
N ASP A 50 13.50 -15.59 20.28
CA ASP A 50 12.46 -16.25 21.08
C ASP A 50 11.39 -15.27 21.57
N ALA A 51 11.78 -14.05 21.95
CA ALA A 51 10.85 -13.01 22.35
C ALA A 51 10.02 -12.50 21.16
N ALA A 52 10.61 -12.42 19.97
CA ALA A 52 9.90 -12.05 18.75
C ALA A 52 8.82 -13.09 18.39
N GLU A 53 9.14 -14.38 18.51
CA GLU A 53 8.18 -15.46 18.32
C GLU A 53 7.08 -15.43 19.39
N ALA A 54 7.44 -15.32 20.67
CA ALA A 54 6.50 -15.29 21.79
C ALA A 54 5.53 -14.10 21.74
N THR A 55 5.91 -13.00 21.08
CA THR A 55 5.08 -11.79 20.95
C THR A 55 4.42 -11.63 19.59
N ALA A 56 4.60 -12.60 18.67
CA ALA A 56 4.03 -12.54 17.32
C ALA A 56 2.51 -12.33 17.33
N ASP A 57 1.80 -13.06 18.18
CA ASP A 57 0.33 -12.99 18.28
C ASP A 57 -0.15 -12.02 19.38
N ASN A 58 0.73 -11.15 19.88
CA ASN A 58 0.36 -10.17 20.89
C ASN A 58 -0.74 -9.24 20.37
N ALA A 59 -1.84 -9.10 21.12
CA ALA A 59 -3.01 -8.33 20.70
C ALA A 59 -2.69 -6.85 20.42
N GLN A 60 -1.77 -6.22 21.17
CA GLN A 60 -1.36 -4.83 20.88
C GLN A 60 -0.62 -4.77 19.55
N ARG A 61 0.35 -5.67 19.33
CA ARG A 61 1.08 -5.76 18.07
C ARG A 61 0.12 -5.91 16.87
N LEU A 62 -0.83 -6.83 16.96
CA LEU A 62 -1.79 -7.08 15.87
C LEU A 62 -2.72 -5.88 15.62
N ASN A 63 -3.22 -5.23 16.67
CA ASN A 63 -4.07 -4.05 16.52
C ASN A 63 -3.33 -2.85 15.91
N PHE A 64 -2.08 -2.61 16.32
CA PHE A 64 -1.27 -1.55 15.71
C PHE A 64 -0.79 -1.93 14.31
N GLY A 65 -0.54 -3.22 14.04
CA GLY A 65 -0.32 -3.74 12.69
C GLY A 65 -1.50 -3.51 11.76
N PHE A 66 -2.72 -3.76 12.25
CA PHE A 66 -3.94 -3.46 11.50
C PHE A 66 -4.12 -1.97 11.24
N ALA A 67 -3.92 -1.13 12.26
CA ALA A 67 -3.99 0.33 12.11
C ALA A 67 -2.94 0.84 11.10
N LYS A 68 -1.74 0.28 11.12
CA LYS A 68 -0.70 0.54 10.12
C LYS A 68 -1.19 0.21 8.72
N VAL A 69 -1.73 -0.98 8.50
CA VAL A 69 -2.20 -1.39 7.16
C VAL A 69 -3.22 -0.41 6.60
N ILE A 70 -4.14 0.09 7.42
CA ILE A 70 -5.08 1.14 7.00
C ILE A 70 -4.34 2.44 6.64
N ALA A 71 -3.40 2.86 7.49
CA ALA A 71 -2.62 4.08 7.28
C ALA A 71 -1.77 4.04 5.99
N LEU A 72 -1.25 2.87 5.60
CA LEU A 72 -0.52 2.67 4.34
C LEU A 72 -1.40 2.97 3.12
N SER A 73 -2.71 2.74 3.21
CA SER A 73 -3.66 2.99 2.12
C SER A 73 -4.16 4.43 2.04
N LEU A 74 -4.10 5.22 3.12
CA LEU A 74 -4.65 6.59 3.13
C LEU A 74 -4.05 7.54 2.08
N PRO A 75 -2.72 7.53 1.81
CA PRO A 75 -2.14 8.36 0.76
C PRO A 75 -2.70 8.08 -0.64
N ALA A 76 -3.29 6.91 -0.88
CA ALA A 76 -3.77 6.51 -2.19
C ALA A 76 -4.82 7.47 -2.75
N TYR A 77 -5.68 8.05 -1.90
CA TYR A 77 -6.66 9.06 -2.33
C TYR A 77 -5.98 10.22 -3.07
N PHE A 78 -5.01 10.82 -2.41
CA PHE A 78 -4.28 11.98 -2.90
C PHE A 78 -3.34 11.61 -4.04
N PHE A 79 -2.64 10.49 -3.91
CA PHE A 79 -1.59 10.12 -4.83
C PHE A 79 -2.14 9.65 -6.18
N PHE A 80 -3.25 8.91 -6.21
CA PHE A 80 -3.90 8.60 -7.49
C PHE A 80 -4.37 9.86 -8.21
N ARG A 81 -4.97 10.81 -7.49
CA ARG A 81 -5.37 12.10 -8.06
C ARG A 81 -4.18 12.91 -8.56
N TRP A 82 -3.09 12.96 -7.81
CA TRP A 82 -1.84 13.63 -8.20
C TRP A 82 -1.18 12.98 -9.43
N LEU A 83 -1.15 11.66 -9.49
CA LEU A 83 -0.66 10.93 -10.67
C LEU A 83 -1.54 11.20 -11.89
N HIS A 84 -2.85 11.20 -11.70
CA HIS A 84 -3.83 11.43 -12.75
C HIS A 84 -3.79 12.85 -13.33
N SER A 85 -3.62 13.87 -12.49
CA SER A 85 -3.51 15.27 -12.90
C SER A 85 -2.12 15.65 -13.43
N GLY A 86 -1.20 14.69 -13.57
CA GLY A 86 0.18 14.96 -13.98
C GLY A 86 1.06 15.60 -12.90
N GLY A 87 0.54 15.83 -11.70
CA GLY A 87 1.26 16.37 -10.55
C GLY A 87 0.63 17.62 -9.92
N ALA A 88 -0.63 17.91 -10.24
CA ALA A 88 -1.34 19.07 -9.71
C ALA A 88 -1.80 18.81 -8.25
N SER A 89 -1.13 19.45 -7.29
CA SER A 89 -1.39 19.28 -5.85
C SER A 89 -2.74 19.86 -5.40
N ASP A 90 -3.23 20.88 -6.07
CA ASP A 90 -4.53 21.51 -5.84
C ASP A 90 -5.68 20.52 -6.15
N PHE A 91 -5.63 19.85 -7.30
CA PHE A 91 -6.59 18.80 -7.64
C PHE A 91 -6.49 17.60 -6.69
N ALA A 92 -5.25 17.22 -6.33
CA ALA A 92 -4.99 16.05 -5.49
C ALA A 92 -5.53 16.20 -4.07
N THR A 93 -5.47 17.40 -3.50
CA THR A 93 -5.89 17.67 -2.11
C THR A 93 -7.35 18.07 -1.98
N ARG A 94 -8.03 18.36 -3.10
CA ARG A 94 -9.47 18.64 -3.11
C ARG A 94 -10.28 17.39 -2.74
N ILE A 95 -11.05 17.49 -1.66
CA ILE A 95 -11.96 16.43 -1.23
C ILE A 95 -13.31 16.60 -1.93
N GLU A 96 -13.62 15.69 -2.84
CA GLU A 96 -14.91 15.65 -3.55
C GLU A 96 -15.79 14.55 -2.96
N GLY A 97 -17.06 14.86 -2.67
CA GLY A 97 -17.95 13.94 -1.96
C GLY A 97 -18.08 12.56 -2.62
N ARG A 98 -18.22 12.50 -3.95
CA ARG A 98 -18.31 11.23 -4.69
C ARG A 98 -17.00 10.44 -4.63
N ALA A 99 -15.87 11.08 -4.89
CA ALA A 99 -14.55 10.46 -4.82
C ALA A 99 -14.23 9.96 -3.40
N ALA A 100 -14.52 10.77 -2.38
CA ALA A 100 -14.31 10.42 -0.98
C ALA A 100 -15.18 9.24 -0.56
N SER A 101 -16.45 9.21 -0.98
CA SER A 101 -17.38 8.11 -0.67
C SER A 101 -16.94 6.80 -1.31
N LEU A 102 -16.56 6.83 -2.60
CA LEU A 102 -16.06 5.65 -3.30
C LEU A 102 -14.74 5.16 -2.71
N PHE A 103 -13.83 6.07 -2.38
CA PHE A 103 -12.58 5.72 -1.73
C PHE A 103 -12.80 5.14 -0.33
N ALA A 104 -13.74 5.69 0.45
CA ALA A 104 -14.11 5.15 1.76
C ALA A 104 -14.66 3.72 1.67
N LEU A 105 -15.45 3.41 0.63
CA LEU A 105 -15.87 2.04 0.35
C LEU A 105 -14.67 1.12 0.07
N VAL A 106 -13.77 1.54 -0.82
CA VAL A 106 -12.55 0.77 -1.15
C VAL A 106 -11.70 0.55 0.10
N LEU A 107 -11.49 1.59 0.90
CA LEU A 107 -10.72 1.53 2.14
C LEU A 107 -11.38 0.60 3.16
N SER A 108 -12.70 0.64 3.30
CA SER A 108 -13.46 -0.24 4.20
C SER A 108 -13.35 -1.71 3.79
N LEU A 109 -13.42 -2.00 2.49
CA LEU A 109 -13.22 -3.35 1.97
C LEU A 109 -11.78 -3.84 2.20
N GLN A 110 -10.77 -2.99 1.94
CA GLN A 110 -9.38 -3.31 2.23
C GLN A 110 -9.15 -3.56 3.72
N ALA A 111 -9.72 -2.73 4.59
CA ALA A 111 -9.66 -2.91 6.04
C ALA A 111 -10.32 -4.22 6.47
N LEU A 112 -11.48 -4.58 5.91
CA LEU A 112 -12.11 -5.86 6.19
C LEU A 112 -11.22 -7.04 5.77
N LEU A 113 -10.64 -7.01 4.57
CA LEU A 113 -9.75 -8.08 4.10
C LEU A 113 -8.48 -8.19 4.94
N ALA A 114 -7.88 -7.05 5.33
CA ALA A 114 -6.73 -7.01 6.23
C ALA A 114 -7.08 -7.58 7.61
N TRP A 115 -8.25 -7.24 8.14
CA TRP A 115 -8.73 -7.77 9.41
C TRP A 115 -8.91 -9.30 9.36
N LEU A 116 -9.56 -9.80 8.30
CA LEU A 116 -9.71 -11.24 8.09
C LEU A 116 -8.36 -11.96 8.02
N SER A 117 -7.38 -11.37 7.32
CA SER A 117 -6.02 -11.91 7.24
C SER A 117 -5.29 -11.95 8.59
N LEU A 118 -5.49 -10.95 9.43
CA LEU A 118 -4.74 -10.78 10.68
C LEU A 118 -5.37 -11.49 11.87
N PHE A 119 -6.69 -11.71 11.86
CA PHE A 119 -7.43 -12.18 13.04
C PHE A 119 -8.25 -13.46 12.81
N VAL A 120 -8.49 -13.87 11.56
CA VAL A 120 -9.39 -15.01 11.26
C VAL A 120 -8.67 -16.12 10.49
N TRP A 121 -7.98 -15.77 9.41
CA TRP A 121 -7.29 -16.73 8.54
C TRP A 121 -5.78 -16.56 8.63
N THR A 122 -5.25 -16.75 9.83
CA THR A 122 -3.85 -16.50 10.17
C THR A 122 -2.91 -17.65 9.77
N ASP A 123 -3.39 -18.89 9.78
CA ASP A 123 -2.60 -20.08 9.49
C ASP A 123 -3.37 -21.16 8.70
N GLY A 124 -2.66 -22.27 8.44
CA GLY A 124 -3.22 -23.44 7.78
C GLY A 124 -3.68 -23.21 6.33
N PRO A 125 -4.44 -24.17 5.77
CA PRO A 125 -4.89 -24.11 4.38
C PRO A 125 -5.76 -22.88 4.06
N MET A 126 -6.55 -22.41 5.02
CA MET A 126 -7.40 -21.23 4.85
C MET A 126 -6.58 -19.94 4.74
N GLY A 127 -5.58 -19.74 5.60
CA GLY A 127 -4.67 -18.60 5.51
C GLY A 127 -3.89 -18.59 4.20
N ILE A 128 -3.34 -19.74 3.79
CA ILE A 128 -2.65 -19.89 2.49
C ILE A 128 -3.60 -19.56 1.33
N GLY A 129 -4.82 -20.11 1.35
CA GLY A 129 -5.84 -19.85 0.33
C GLY A 129 -6.19 -18.36 0.23
N PHE A 130 -6.35 -17.69 1.38
CA PHE A 130 -6.66 -16.27 1.42
C PHE A 130 -5.49 -15.40 0.90
N PHE A 131 -4.25 -15.76 1.23
CA PHE A 131 -3.06 -15.10 0.68
C PHE A 131 -2.99 -15.23 -0.84
N VAL A 132 -3.16 -16.44 -1.38
CA VAL A 132 -3.17 -16.69 -2.83
C VAL A 132 -4.33 -15.94 -3.51
N PHE A 133 -5.50 -15.94 -2.88
CA PHE A 133 -6.64 -15.14 -3.34
C PHE A 133 -6.25 -13.67 -3.43
N GLY A 134 -5.68 -13.07 -2.39
CA GLY A 134 -5.23 -11.68 -2.41
C GLY A 134 -4.21 -11.38 -3.52
N LEU A 135 -3.22 -12.28 -3.70
CA LEU A 135 -2.18 -12.14 -4.71
C LEU A 135 -2.72 -12.12 -6.14
N ILE A 136 -3.79 -12.87 -6.42
CA ILE A 136 -4.38 -12.97 -7.76
C ILE A 136 -5.52 -11.97 -7.95
N PHE A 137 -6.42 -11.87 -6.97
CA PHE A 137 -7.65 -11.07 -7.06
C PHE A 137 -7.37 -9.57 -7.01
N MET A 138 -6.50 -9.11 -6.09
CA MET A 138 -6.28 -7.67 -5.88
C MET A 138 -5.74 -6.97 -7.14
N PRO A 139 -4.78 -7.54 -7.88
CA PRO A 139 -4.35 -6.99 -9.17
C PRO A 139 -5.47 -6.91 -10.22
N LEU A 140 -6.44 -7.84 -10.21
CA LEU A 140 -7.54 -7.85 -11.18
C LEU A 140 -8.61 -6.80 -10.87
N VAL A 141 -8.79 -6.42 -9.61
CA VAL A 141 -9.71 -5.35 -9.19
C VAL A 141 -9.06 -3.97 -9.10
N VAL A 142 -7.81 -3.82 -9.53
CA VAL A 142 -7.04 -2.58 -9.37
C VAL A 142 -7.70 -1.35 -10.03
N ARG A 143 -8.46 -1.50 -11.13
CA ARG A 143 -9.16 -0.36 -11.75
C ARG A 143 -10.31 0.15 -10.87
N PHE A 144 -10.98 -0.74 -10.12
CA PHE A 144 -11.98 -0.34 -9.12
C PHE A 144 -11.32 0.50 -8.01
N VAL A 145 -10.14 0.08 -7.54
CA VAL A 145 -9.37 0.78 -6.50
C VAL A 145 -8.90 2.16 -6.96
N VAL A 146 -8.30 2.24 -8.15
CA VAL A 146 -7.70 3.48 -8.67
C VAL A 146 -8.75 4.49 -9.15
N ALA A 147 -9.87 4.03 -9.71
CA ALA A 147 -10.92 4.93 -10.21
C ALA A 147 -11.73 5.59 -9.08
N ALA A 148 -11.86 4.92 -7.94
CA ALA A 148 -12.64 5.42 -6.79
C ALA A 148 -12.24 6.83 -6.33
N PRO A 149 -10.96 7.15 -6.03
CA PRO A 149 -10.57 8.51 -5.64
C PRO A 149 -10.59 9.53 -6.77
N LEU A 150 -10.81 9.10 -8.02
CA LEU A 150 -11.09 9.98 -9.16
C LEU A 150 -12.60 10.27 -9.31
N GLY A 151 -13.45 9.72 -8.44
CA GLY A 151 -14.90 9.89 -8.52
C GLY A 151 -15.59 8.96 -9.53
N THR A 152 -14.82 8.13 -10.24
CA THR A 152 -15.34 7.23 -11.28
C THR A 152 -15.60 5.85 -10.67
N PHE A 153 -16.84 5.35 -10.82
CA PHE A 153 -17.16 3.99 -10.40
C PHE A 153 -16.87 3.00 -11.54
N ILE A 154 -15.91 2.12 -11.31
CA ILE A 154 -15.68 0.90 -12.11
C ILE A 154 -16.00 -0.28 -11.21
N SER A 155 -16.97 -1.12 -11.56
CA SER A 155 -17.29 -2.26 -10.71
C SER A 155 -16.13 -3.27 -10.66
N PRO A 156 -16.01 -4.09 -9.60
CA PRO A 156 -14.99 -5.14 -9.53
C PRO A 156 -15.04 -6.08 -10.75
N GLN A 157 -16.25 -6.42 -11.22
CA GLN A 157 -16.44 -7.26 -12.40
C GLN A 157 -15.92 -6.58 -13.69
N GLN A 158 -16.18 -5.28 -13.85
CA GLN A 158 -15.65 -4.52 -14.98
C GLN A 158 -14.12 -4.46 -14.92
N SER A 159 -13.55 -4.20 -13.75
CA SER A 159 -12.09 -4.24 -13.55
C SER A 159 -11.51 -5.59 -13.94
N ILE A 160 -12.07 -6.69 -13.44
CA ILE A 160 -11.59 -8.05 -13.74
C ILE A 160 -11.64 -8.33 -15.25
N ARG A 161 -12.75 -8.01 -15.92
CA ARG A 161 -12.88 -8.21 -17.37
C ARG A 161 -11.81 -7.43 -18.16
N THR A 162 -11.52 -6.19 -17.76
CA THR A 162 -10.48 -5.38 -18.40
C THR A 162 -9.07 -5.85 -18.06
N MET A 163 -8.83 -6.30 -16.82
CA MET A 163 -7.51 -6.66 -16.33
C MET A 163 -7.10 -8.11 -16.66
N ALA A 164 -8.05 -9.02 -16.87
CA ALA A 164 -7.76 -10.44 -17.11
C ALA A 164 -6.78 -10.69 -18.28
N PRO A 165 -6.89 -10.02 -19.45
CA PRO A 165 -5.89 -10.16 -20.52
C PRO A 165 -4.48 -9.67 -20.13
N HIS A 166 -4.37 -8.86 -19.07
CA HIS A 166 -3.14 -8.26 -18.58
C HIS A 166 -2.70 -8.83 -17.21
N ALA A 167 -3.32 -9.94 -16.77
CA ALA A 167 -3.14 -10.49 -15.43
C ALA A 167 -1.67 -10.75 -15.07
N LEU A 168 -0.89 -11.31 -16.00
CA LEU A 168 0.53 -11.60 -15.77
C LEU A 168 1.32 -10.34 -15.40
N PHE A 169 1.13 -9.25 -16.15
CA PHE A 169 1.77 -7.98 -15.84
C PHE A 169 1.22 -7.39 -14.54
N ALA A 170 -0.11 -7.41 -14.35
CA ALA A 170 -0.75 -6.89 -13.16
C ALA A 170 -0.28 -7.58 -11.87
N ILE A 171 0.05 -8.87 -11.93
CA ILE A 171 0.55 -9.65 -10.80
C ILE A 171 2.07 -9.45 -10.62
N LEU A 172 2.87 -9.58 -11.67
CA LEU A 172 4.34 -9.58 -11.56
C LEU A 172 4.95 -8.19 -11.39
N PHE A 173 4.38 -7.16 -12.02
CA PHE A 173 4.90 -5.80 -11.95
C PHE A 173 4.93 -5.22 -10.52
N PRO A 174 3.84 -5.26 -9.72
CA PRO A 174 3.87 -4.72 -8.37
C PRO A 174 4.84 -5.51 -7.47
N ILE A 175 4.97 -6.83 -7.66
CA ILE A 175 5.96 -7.66 -6.97
C ILE A 175 7.37 -7.15 -7.24
N ALA A 176 7.71 -6.99 -8.52
CA ALA A 176 9.04 -6.51 -8.89
C ALA A 176 9.29 -5.08 -8.39
N ALA A 177 8.29 -4.19 -8.47
CA ALA A 177 8.39 -2.81 -8.00
C ALA A 177 8.61 -2.72 -6.48
N MET A 178 7.93 -3.54 -5.68
CA MET A 178 8.05 -3.51 -4.23
C MET A 178 9.29 -4.22 -3.68
N LEU A 179 9.78 -5.25 -4.39
CA LEU A 179 10.80 -6.16 -3.89
C LEU A 179 12.06 -5.48 -3.30
N PRO A 180 12.66 -4.46 -3.93
CA PRO A 180 13.84 -3.80 -3.36
C PRO A 180 13.57 -3.18 -1.98
N LEU A 181 12.42 -2.51 -1.82
CA LEU A 181 12.06 -1.87 -0.56
C LEU A 181 11.57 -2.89 0.47
N MET A 182 10.91 -3.97 0.05
CA MET A 182 10.57 -5.09 0.93
C MET A 182 11.84 -5.73 1.53
N ILE A 183 12.90 -5.91 0.74
CA ILE A 183 14.18 -6.43 1.24
C ILE A 183 14.76 -5.50 2.31
N VAL A 184 14.78 -4.18 2.05
CA VAL A 184 15.27 -3.19 3.01
C VAL A 184 14.44 -3.21 4.28
N HIS A 185 13.12 -3.22 4.15
CA HIS A 185 12.18 -3.28 5.28
C HIS A 185 12.45 -4.49 6.18
N TYR A 186 12.48 -5.69 5.59
CA TYR A 186 12.77 -6.91 6.34
C TYR A 186 14.18 -6.93 6.94
N ALA A 187 15.19 -6.43 6.22
CA ALA A 187 16.56 -6.38 6.73
C ALA A 187 16.67 -5.48 7.96
N LEU A 188 15.97 -4.34 7.99
CA LEU A 188 15.96 -3.42 9.13
C LEU A 188 15.13 -3.99 10.29
N GLY A 189 13.91 -4.44 10.03
CA GLY A 189 13.02 -4.99 11.06
C GLY A 189 13.59 -6.26 11.70
N ILE A 190 13.97 -7.26 10.90
CA ILE A 190 14.56 -8.51 11.41
C ILE A 190 15.94 -8.22 12.02
N GLY A 191 16.76 -7.39 11.36
CA GLY A 191 18.09 -7.04 11.84
C GLY A 191 18.08 -6.40 13.23
N ALA A 192 17.06 -5.61 13.57
CA ALA A 192 16.92 -4.98 14.87
C ALA A 192 16.78 -6.01 16.03
N ILE A 193 16.34 -7.24 15.76
CA ILE A 193 16.29 -8.32 16.75
C ILE A 193 17.70 -8.78 17.15
N PHE A 194 18.67 -8.69 16.25
CA PHE A 194 20.01 -9.25 16.41
C PHE A 194 21.06 -8.27 16.94
N VAL A 195 20.69 -7.01 17.16
CA VAL A 195 21.61 -5.99 17.69
C VAL A 195 21.40 -5.79 19.19
N ALA A 196 22.48 -5.71 19.97
CA ALA A 196 22.40 -5.52 21.42
C ALA A 196 22.10 -4.07 21.83
N SER A 197 22.50 -3.09 21.02
CA SER A 197 22.35 -1.66 21.35
C SER A 197 20.94 -1.16 21.09
N ASP A 198 20.24 -0.70 22.12
CA ASP A 198 18.91 -0.10 21.99
C ASP A 198 18.91 1.14 21.08
N ALA A 199 19.99 1.95 21.12
CA ALA A 199 20.12 3.09 20.21
C ALA A 199 20.18 2.64 18.74
N LEU A 200 20.88 1.53 18.47
CA LEU A 200 20.94 0.97 17.12
C LEU A 200 19.59 0.38 16.69
N LYS A 201 18.85 -0.28 17.59
CA LYS A 201 17.48 -0.74 17.32
C LYS A 201 16.60 0.44 16.89
N TRP A 202 16.55 1.51 17.68
CA TRP A 202 15.76 2.68 17.35
C TRP A 202 16.17 3.33 16.04
N ALA A 203 17.47 3.40 15.74
CA ALA A 203 17.94 3.91 14.45
C ALA A 203 17.45 3.03 13.30
N MET A 204 17.55 1.70 13.42
CA MET A 204 17.08 0.75 12.41
C MET A 204 15.57 0.83 12.20
N LEU A 205 14.78 0.86 13.27
CA LEU A 205 13.32 0.95 13.21
C LEU A 205 12.82 2.32 12.73
N GLY A 206 13.55 3.39 13.05
CA GLY A 206 13.33 4.70 12.48
C GLY A 206 13.54 4.70 10.96
N LEU A 207 14.67 4.17 10.49
CA LEU A 207 14.94 4.00 9.06
C LEU A 207 13.92 3.07 8.38
N ASP A 208 13.47 2.03 9.09
CA ASP A 208 12.46 1.11 8.59
C ASP A 208 11.14 1.82 8.33
N SER A 209 10.74 2.72 9.24
CA SER A 209 9.55 3.55 9.06
C SER A 209 9.60 4.42 7.80
N PHE A 210 10.78 4.94 7.44
CA PHE A 210 10.97 5.65 6.16
C PHE A 210 10.89 4.69 4.96
N ALA A 211 11.52 3.52 5.06
CA ALA A 211 11.47 2.50 4.01
C ALA A 211 10.03 2.03 3.75
N THR A 212 9.25 1.76 4.78
CA THR A 212 7.84 1.37 4.69
C THR A 212 6.98 2.49 4.11
N ALA A 213 7.23 3.75 4.49
CA ALA A 213 6.50 4.88 3.91
C ALA A 213 6.75 5.01 2.40
N TRP A 214 8.01 4.86 1.97
CA TRP A 214 8.34 4.86 0.55
C TRP A 214 7.75 3.64 -0.18
N LEU A 215 7.82 2.46 0.42
CA LEU A 215 7.22 1.23 -0.08
C LEU A 215 5.73 1.40 -0.34
N ALA A 216 4.98 1.98 0.61
CA ALA A 216 3.55 2.23 0.44
C ALA A 216 3.26 3.13 -0.78
N LEU A 217 4.05 4.19 -0.96
CA LEU A 217 3.92 5.06 -2.14
C LEU A 217 4.29 4.32 -3.44
N VAL A 218 5.32 3.47 -3.45
CA VAL A 218 5.67 2.64 -4.62
C VAL A 218 4.53 1.68 -4.97
N MET A 219 3.92 1.04 -3.97
CA MET A 219 2.77 0.16 -4.17
C MET A 219 1.59 0.91 -4.80
N ILE A 220 1.28 2.12 -4.30
CA ILE A 220 0.23 2.97 -4.87
C ILE A 220 0.58 3.37 -6.30
N ALA A 221 1.79 3.86 -6.56
CA ALA A 221 2.21 4.24 -7.92
C ALA A 221 2.14 3.06 -8.89
N ALA A 222 2.52 1.86 -8.45
CA ALA A 222 2.40 0.65 -9.26
C ALA A 222 0.95 0.30 -9.58
N GLN A 223 0.03 0.42 -8.61
CA GLN A 223 -1.40 0.22 -8.85
C GLN A 223 -1.93 1.17 -9.95
N TYR A 224 -1.50 2.43 -9.94
CA TYR A 224 -1.89 3.40 -10.98
C TYR A 224 -1.40 2.96 -12.37
N VAL A 225 -0.11 2.64 -12.50
CA VAL A 225 0.48 2.17 -13.77
C VAL A 225 -0.26 0.95 -14.31
N ILE A 226 -0.52 -0.04 -13.46
CA ILE A 226 -1.24 -1.27 -13.84
C ILE A 226 -2.66 -0.93 -14.29
N ALA A 227 -3.37 -0.10 -13.52
CA ALA A 227 -4.76 0.24 -13.79
C ALA A 227 -4.91 1.01 -15.12
N THR A 228 -3.99 1.91 -15.46
CA THR A 228 -4.08 2.73 -16.68
C THR A 228 -3.47 2.09 -17.92
N ARG A 229 -2.73 0.98 -17.77
CA ARG A 229 -2.07 0.30 -18.89
C ARG A 229 -3.03 -0.21 -19.98
N PRO A 230 -4.17 -0.85 -19.67
CA PRO A 230 -5.08 -1.33 -20.71
C PRO A 230 -5.82 -0.19 -21.42
N ALA A 231 -6.21 0.84 -20.66
CA ALA A 231 -6.89 2.02 -21.14
C ALA A 231 -6.86 3.12 -20.06
N PRO A 232 -6.98 4.41 -20.43
CA PRO A 232 -7.18 5.49 -19.47
C PRO A 232 -8.39 5.25 -18.56
N ILE A 233 -8.38 5.85 -17.37
CA ILE A 233 -9.58 5.97 -16.54
C ILE A 233 -10.20 7.32 -16.91
N ALA A 234 -11.43 7.30 -17.44
CA ALA A 234 -12.13 8.52 -17.82
C ALA A 234 -12.53 9.33 -16.57
N ASN A 235 -12.44 10.66 -16.69
CA ASN A 235 -12.96 11.57 -15.69
C ASN A 235 -14.49 11.54 -15.72
N SER A 236 -15.12 11.67 -14.55
CA SER A 236 -16.57 11.93 -14.47
C SER A 236 -16.97 13.16 -15.27
N ASP A 237 -16.06 14.14 -15.38
CA ASP A 237 -16.35 15.47 -15.96
C ASP A 237 -16.41 15.49 -17.49
N THR A 238 -16.02 14.39 -18.15
CA THR A 238 -16.14 14.26 -19.62
C THR A 238 -17.39 13.50 -20.06
N ALA A 239 -18.19 12.96 -19.12
CA ALA A 239 -19.41 12.22 -19.45
C ALA A 239 -20.61 13.13 -19.76
N ASP A 240 -20.54 14.42 -19.41
CA ASP A 240 -21.63 15.39 -19.63
C ASP A 240 -21.44 16.23 -20.92
N CYS A 241 -20.50 15.87 -21.80
CA CYS A 241 -20.23 16.56 -23.06
C CYS A 241 -20.33 15.66 -24.31
N ALA A 242 -21.07 14.55 -24.25
CA ALA A 242 -21.33 13.67 -25.40
C ALA A 242 -22.84 13.42 -25.56
#